data_AF-A0A7W1IHT0-F1
#
_entry.id   AF-A0A7W1IHT0-F1
#
_cell.length_a   1.000
_cell.length_b   1.000
_cell.length_c   1.000
_cell.angle_alpha   90.00
_cell.angle_beta   90.00
_cell.angle_gamma   90.00
#
_symmetry.space_group_name_H-M   'P 1'
#
loop_
_entity.id
_entity.type
_entity.pdbx_description
1 polymer ?
#
loop_
_entity_poly.entity_id
_entity_poly.type
_entity_poly.pdbx_seq_one_letter_code
_entity_poly.pdbx_strand_id
1 'polypeptide(L)' 'AAKNMLLSEKRSKAVKAYLVKKGVPADNILTEWFGQDQPIAPNDTEAGRQKNRRVEMKIIFKE' A
#
# COMPACT_ATOMS: atom_id res chain seq x y z
N ALA A 1 -16.57 2.15 2.61
CA ALA A 1 -15.33 2.43 3.38
C ALA A 1 -14.58 1.14 3.78
N ALA A 2 -15.13 0.29 4.67
CA ALA A 2 -14.42 -0.86 5.25
C ALA A 2 -13.81 -1.86 4.24
N LYS A 3 -14.48 -2.13 3.11
CA LYS A 3 -13.97 -3.05 2.07
C LYS A 3 -12.66 -2.58 1.42
N ASN A 4 -12.53 -1.28 1.15
CA ASN A 4 -11.32 -0.72 0.54
C ASN A 4 -10.17 -0.65 1.55
N MET A 5 -10.49 -0.41 2.84
CA MET A 5 -9.52 -0.45 3.91
C MET A 5 -8.90 -1.84 4.05
N LEU A 6 -9.72 -2.88 4.15
CA LEU A 6 -9.27 -4.28 4.19
C LEU A 6 -8.48 -4.68 2.94
N LEU A 7 -8.89 -4.21 1.76
CA LEU A 7 -8.16 -4.48 0.52
C LEU A 7 -6.77 -3.83 0.53
N SER A 8 -6.68 -2.58 0.97
CA SER A 8 -5.40 -1.85 1.08
C SER A 8 -4.47 -2.53 2.09
N GLU A 9 -5.00 -2.91 3.25
CA GLU A 9 -4.26 -3.67 4.27
C GLU A 9 -3.70 -4.98 3.72
N LYS A 10 -4.54 -5.79 3.06
CA LYS A 10 -4.12 -7.07 2.47
C LYS A 10 -3.02 -6.89 1.43
N ARG A 11 -3.08 -5.84 0.60
CA ARG A 11 -2.07 -5.54 -0.41
C ARG A 11 -0.75 -5.11 0.21
N SER A 12 -0.77 -4.21 1.20
CA SER A 12 0.44 -3.80 1.93
C SER A 12 1.10 -4.98 2.64
N LYS A 13 0.31 -5.85 3.29
CA LYS A 13 0.80 -7.08 3.94
C LYS A 13 1.39 -8.08 2.95
N ALA A 14 0.78 -8.25 1.77
CA ALA A 14 1.31 -9.14 0.73
C ALA A 14 2.69 -8.68 0.23
N VAL A 15 2.89 -7.37 0.06
CA VAL A 15 4.20 -6.81 -0.32
C VAL A 15 5.22 -7.01 0.79
N LYS A 16 4.87 -6.75 2.06
CA LYS A 16 5.76 -7.05 3.20
C LYS A 16 6.16 -8.51 3.23
N ALA A 17 5.21 -9.43 3.11
CA ALA A 17 5.49 -10.87 3.09
C ALA A 17 6.44 -11.27 1.95
N TYR A 18 6.26 -10.68 0.75
CA TYR A 18 7.15 -10.91 -0.37
C TYR A 18 8.58 -10.42 -0.09
N LEU A 19 8.74 -9.21 0.46
CA LEU A 19 10.05 -8.64 0.79
C LEU A 19 10.76 -9.42 1.90
N VAL A 20 10.03 -9.84 2.93
CA VAL A 20 10.57 -10.71 3.98
C VAL A 20 11.05 -12.03 3.40
N LYS A 21 10.27 -12.65 2.50
CA LYS A 21 10.68 -13.87 1.79
C LYS A 21 11.94 -13.66 0.94
N LYS A 22 12.20 -12.43 0.48
CA LYS A 22 13.41 -12.06 -0.27
C LYS A 22 14.61 -11.71 0.63
N GLY A 23 14.45 -11.78 1.95
CA GLY A 23 15.54 -11.59 2.91
C GLY A 23 15.58 -10.22 3.58
N VAL A 24 14.59 -9.34 3.35
CA VAL A 24 14.49 -8.08 4.08
C VAL A 24 13.98 -8.35 5.50
N PRO A 25 14.67 -7.90 6.57
CA PRO A 25 14.19 -8.08 7.94
C PRO A 25 12.80 -7.47 8.12
N ALA A 26 11.88 -8.20 8.74
CA ALA A 26 10.49 -7.77 8.92
C ALA A 26 10.37 -6.48 9.75
N ASP A 27 11.33 -6.24 10.64
CA ASP A 27 11.41 -5.06 11.52
C ASP A 27 11.80 -3.79 10.75
N ASN A 28 12.45 -3.93 9.60
CA ASN A 28 12.80 -2.81 8.73
C ASN A 28 11.65 -2.40 7.80
N ILE A 29 10.52 -3.12 7.84
CA ILE A 29 9.38 -2.89 6.95
C ILE A 29 8.19 -2.40 7.78
N LEU A 30 7.93 -1.10 7.67
CA LEU A 30 6.69 -0.48 8.11
C LEU A 30 5.64 -0.59 7.00
N THR A 31 4.44 -1.06 7.36
CA THR A 31 3.30 -1.16 6.44
C THR A 31 2.18 -0.26 6.92
N GLU A 32 1.80 0.69 6.07
CA GLU A 32 0.63 1.54 6.28
C GLU A 32 -0.39 1.27 5.15
N TRP A 33 -1.65 1.56 5.43
CA TRP A 33 -2.75 1.42 4.48
C TRP A 33 -3.80 2.48 4.75
N PHE A 34 -4.31 3.08 3.68
CA PHE A 34 -5.22 4.24 3.76
C PHE A 34 -6.56 3.98 3.08
N GLY A 35 -6.77 2.78 2.53
CA GLY A 35 -8.02 2.42 1.87
C GLY A 35 -8.35 3.37 0.72
N GLN A 36 -9.39 4.18 0.91
CA GLN A 36 -9.90 5.16 -0.06
C GLN A 36 -9.61 6.61 0.34
N ASP A 37 -8.94 6.83 1.47
CA ASP A 37 -8.86 8.13 2.13
C ASP A 37 -7.74 9.01 1.54
N GLN A 38 -6.87 8.43 0.70
CA GLN A 38 -5.81 9.14 -0.03
C GLN A 38 -5.84 8.85 -1.55
N PRO A 39 -6.85 9.36 -2.28
CA PRO A 39 -6.85 9.29 -3.74
C PRO A 39 -5.80 10.22 -4.34
N ILE A 40 -5.16 9.82 -5.44
CA ILE A 40 -4.30 10.70 -6.26
C ILE A 40 -4.98 11.16 -7.55
N ALA A 41 -6.10 10.54 -7.87
CA ALA A 41 -6.87 10.85 -9.06
C ALA A 41 -8.36 10.82 -8.72
N PRO A 42 -9.19 11.58 -9.46
CA PRO A 42 -10.64 11.44 -9.41
C PRO A 42 -11.09 9.98 -9.63
N ASN A 43 -12.11 9.52 -8.88
CA ASN A 43 -12.66 8.16 -9.02
C ASN A 43 -13.76 8.04 -10.10
N ASP A 44 -14.06 9.15 -10.77
CA ASP A 44 -15.08 9.26 -11.83
C ASP A 44 -14.69 8.49 -13.09
N THR A 45 -13.41 8.53 -13.47
CA THR A 45 -12.87 7.84 -14.65
C THR A 45 -12.28 6.48 -14.29
N GLU A 46 -12.34 5.53 -15.22
CA GLU A 46 -11.70 4.23 -15.05
C GLU A 46 -10.18 4.33 -14.87
N ALA A 47 -9.56 5.24 -15.63
CA ALA A 47 -8.15 5.58 -15.50
C ALA A 47 -7.80 6.09 -14.10
N GLY A 48 -8.63 6.97 -13.52
CA GLY A 48 -8.44 7.50 -12.17
C GLY A 48 -8.59 6.41 -11.09
N ARG A 49 -9.59 5.52 -11.24
CA ARG A 49 -9.74 4.35 -10.35
C ARG A 49 -8.55 3.40 -10.44
N GLN A 50 -7.97 3.18 -11.62
CA GLN A 50 -6.74 2.39 -11.76
C GLN A 50 -5.56 3.05 -11.03
N LYS A 51 -5.37 4.37 -11.19
CA LYS A 51 -4.32 5.12 -10.48
C LYS A 51 -4.45 5.05 -8.96
N ASN A 52 -5.67 5.03 -8.44
CA ASN A 52 -5.92 4.90 -6.99
C ASN A 52 -5.69 3.48 -6.44
N ARG A 53 -5.59 2.46 -7.29
CA ARG A 53 -5.31 1.05 -6.90
C ARG A 53 -3.81 0.73 -6.89
N ARG A 54 -2.99 1.60 -6.28
CA ARG A 54 -1.52 1.45 -6.20
C ARG A 54 -1.03 1.06 -4.81
N VAL A 55 0.22 0.61 -4.74
CA VAL A 55 0.99 0.46 -3.50
C VAL A 55 2.22 1.35 -3.65
N GLU A 56 2.51 2.16 -2.63
CA GLU A 56 3.71 2.99 -2.59
C GLU A 56 4.73 2.39 -1.61
N MET A 57 6.01 2.48 -1.94
CA MET A 57 7.10 2.13 -1.04
C MET A 57 8.04 3.32 -0.93
N LYS A 58 8.41 3.66 0.31
CA LYS A 58 9.39 4.71 0.62
C LYS A 58 10.49 4.09 1.46
N ILE A 59 11.74 4.42 1.14
CA ILE A 59 12.90 4.03 1.94
C ILE A 59 13.17 5.18 2.90
N ILE A 60 13.11 4.89 4.20
CA ILE A 60 13.35 5.88 5.26
C ILE A 60 14.65 5.47 5.95
N PHE A 61 15.63 6.38 5.97
CA PHE A 61 16.84 6.21 6.76
C PHE A 61 16.60 6.84 8.13
N LYS A 62 16.84 6.08 9.20
CA LYS A 62 16.89 6.64 10.56
C LYS A 62 18.27 7.26 10.75
N GLU A 63 18.32 8.54 11.11
CA GLU A 63 19.54 9.20 11.58
C GLU A 63 19.95 8.70 12.98
#